data_AF-A0AAN8FP20-F1
#
_entry.id   AF-A0AAN8FP20-F1
#
_cell.length_a   1.000
_cell.length_b   1.000
_cell.length_c   1.000
_cell.angle_alpha   90.00
_cell.angle_beta   90.00
_cell.angle_gamma   90.00
#
_symmetry.space_group_name_H-M   'P 1'
#
loop_
_entity.id
_entity.type
_entity.pdbx_description
1 polymer ?
#
loop_
_entity_poly.entity_id
_entity_poly.type
_entity_poly.pdbx_seq_one_letter_code
_entity_poly.pdbx_strand_id
1 'polypeptide(L)'
;MLFSGHTTAISTSCFFLNYYTPHSLWPLKVVAISSCIFAMFCIVISRVHYSVDVVMGYWISSIIFSIYHGFCEVPHVLRPRNRPFRRLFLFWTMFELERHVPEGRIPNKLEWPLPRPKFIKEFFDEWDSQSKDTMAGRTAHWLTEHRVKLHF
;
A
#
# COMPACT_ATOMS: atom_id res chain seq x y z
N MET A 1 19.12 -15.40 -14.45
CA MET A 1 18.37 -14.12 -14.57
C MET A 1 18.75 -13.25 -13.39
N LEU A 2 19.34 -12.08 -13.62
CA LEU A 2 19.95 -11.23 -12.58
C LEU A 2 18.93 -10.44 -11.73
N PHE A 3 17.63 -10.50 -12.04
CA PHE A 3 16.59 -9.75 -11.33
C PHE A 3 15.28 -10.54 -11.28
N SER A 4 14.77 -10.80 -10.07
CA SER A 4 13.46 -11.42 -9.88
C SER A 4 12.37 -10.34 -9.87
N GLY A 5 11.81 -10.06 -11.05
CA GLY A 5 10.66 -9.17 -11.18
C GLY A 5 9.45 -9.63 -10.35
N HIS A 6 9.27 -10.94 -10.19
CA HIS A 6 8.23 -11.54 -9.35
C HIS A 6 8.35 -11.12 -7.89
N THR A 7 9.55 -11.17 -7.32
CA THR A 7 9.78 -10.77 -5.92
C THR A 7 9.49 -9.28 -5.72
N THR A 8 9.91 -8.45 -6.67
CA THR A 8 9.70 -7.00 -6.63
C THR A 8 8.21 -6.66 -6.73
N ALA A 9 7.47 -7.31 -7.64
CA ALA A 9 6.04 -7.10 -7.79
C ALA A 9 5.24 -7.53 -6.55
N ILE A 10 5.57 -8.68 -5.95
CA ILE A 10 4.91 -9.17 -4.74
C ILE A 10 5.21 -8.27 -3.54
N SER A 11 6.48 -7.89 -3.34
CA SER A 11 6.90 -7.01 -2.24
C SER A 11 6.23 -5.64 -2.35
N THR A 12 6.25 -5.06 -3.55
CA THR A 12 5.62 -3.77 -3.83
C THR A 12 4.10 -3.84 -3.58
N SER A 13 3.43 -4.87 -4.07
CA SER A 13 1.99 -5.07 -3.83
C SER A 13 1.67 -5.21 -2.34
N CYS A 14 2.50 -5.93 -1.59
CA CYS A 14 2.34 -6.06 -0.14
C CYS A 14 2.48 -4.70 0.57
N PHE A 15 3.44 -3.86 0.18
CA PHE A 15 3.60 -2.52 0.74
C PHE A 15 2.40 -1.62 0.42
N PHE A 16 1.92 -1.63 -0.82
CA PHE A 16 0.72 -0.90 -1.22
C PHE A 16 -0.51 -1.34 -0.40
N LEU A 17 -0.75 -2.65 -0.31
CA LEU A 17 -1.85 -3.17 0.50
C LEU A 17 -1.72 -2.75 1.96
N ASN A 18 -0.53 -2.82 2.55
CA ASN A 18 -0.35 -2.44 3.94
C ASN A 18 -0.61 -0.94 4.18
N TYR A 19 -0.15 -0.09 3.26
CA TYR A 19 -0.22 1.36 3.41
C TYR A 19 -1.60 1.94 3.16
N TYR A 20 -2.31 1.48 2.12
CA TYR A 20 -3.60 2.03 1.69
C TYR A 20 -4.83 1.34 2.30
N THR A 21 -4.68 0.13 2.84
CA THR A 21 -5.81 -0.57 3.47
C THR A 21 -6.27 0.14 4.75
N PRO A 22 -7.59 0.35 4.97
CA PRO A 22 -8.13 0.93 6.20
C PRO A 22 -7.77 0.11 7.43
N HIS A 23 -7.65 0.77 8.58
CA HIS A 23 -7.29 0.12 9.84
C HIS A 23 -8.29 -0.95 10.30
N SER A 24 -9.56 -0.83 9.92
CA SER A 24 -10.61 -1.83 10.22
C SER A 24 -10.35 -3.18 9.53
N LEU A 25 -9.68 -3.18 8.37
CA LEU A 25 -9.32 -4.39 7.62
C LEU A 25 -7.93 -4.94 8.02
N TRP A 26 -7.59 -4.87 9.30
CA TRP A 26 -6.37 -5.48 9.85
C TRP A 26 -6.14 -6.96 9.47
N PRO A 27 -7.12 -7.88 9.48
CA PRO A 27 -6.85 -9.28 9.13
C PRO A 27 -6.37 -9.43 7.68
N LEU A 28 -6.88 -8.60 6.75
CA LEU A 28 -6.42 -8.58 5.37
C LEU A 28 -4.94 -8.18 5.29
N LYS A 29 -4.51 -7.22 6.11
CA LYS A 29 -3.09 -6.81 6.21
C LYS A 29 -2.22 -7.97 6.69
N VAL A 30 -2.68 -8.72 7.71
CA VAL A 30 -1.94 -9.90 8.21
C VAL A 30 -1.81 -10.95 7.13
N VAL A 31 -2.90 -11.26 6.42
CA VAL A 31 -2.89 -12.23 5.32
C VAL A 31 -1.95 -11.79 4.19
N ALA A 32 -1.96 -10.50 3.82
CA ALA A 32 -1.07 -9.95 2.81
C ALA A 32 0.41 -10.06 3.21
N ILE A 33 0.74 -9.70 4.46
CA ILE A 33 2.10 -9.84 5.00
C ILE A 33 2.52 -11.31 5.03
N SER A 34 1.66 -12.20 5.53
CA SER A 34 1.98 -13.64 5.60
C SER A 34 2.16 -14.24 4.20
N SER A 35 1.32 -13.83 3.24
CA SER A 35 1.44 -14.27 1.85
C SER A 35 2.74 -13.77 1.22
N CYS A 36 3.15 -12.54 1.52
CA CYS A 36 4.43 -11.99 1.06
C CYS A 36 5.62 -12.78 1.62
N ILE A 37 5.63 -13.04 2.93
CA ILE A 37 6.68 -13.84 3.59
C ILE A 37 6.71 -15.26 3.00
N PHE A 38 5.54 -15.90 2.87
CA PHE A 38 5.42 -17.23 2.28
C PHE A 38 5.93 -17.28 0.84
N ALA A 39 5.58 -16.28 0.02
CA ALA A 39 6.06 -16.17 -1.35
C ALA A 39 7.60 -16.02 -1.41
N MET A 40 8.19 -15.21 -0.53
CA MET A 40 9.66 -15.11 -0.42
C MET A 40 10.28 -16.47 -0.10
N PHE A 41 9.72 -17.22 0.86
CA PHE A 41 10.19 -18.57 1.17
C PHE A 41 10.08 -19.53 -0.02
N CYS A 42 8.94 -19.56 -0.71
CA CYS A 42 8.74 -20.42 -1.88
C CYS A 42 9.75 -20.13 -3.00
N ILE A 43 10.03 -18.85 -3.27
CA ILE A 43 11.00 -18.44 -4.30
C ILE A 43 12.41 -18.88 -3.93
N VAL A 44 12.80 -18.75 -2.66
CA VAL A 44 14.12 -19.22 -2.17
C VAL A 44 14.24 -20.74 -2.27
N ILE A 45 13.19 -21.47 -1.88
CA ILE A 45 13.17 -22.95 -1.93
C ILE A 45 13.28 -23.46 -3.37
N SER A 46 12.71 -22.74 -4.34
CA SER A 46 12.76 -23.11 -5.76
C SER A 46 14.19 -23.25 -6.30
N ARG A 47 15.24 -22.71 -5.62
CA ARG A 47 16.66 -22.76 -6.03
C ARG A 47 16.97 -22.26 -7.45
N VAL A 48 15.98 -21.66 -8.12
CA VAL A 48 16.10 -21.07 -9.47
C VAL A 48 16.79 -19.70 -9.40
N HIS A 49 16.75 -19.04 -8.24
CA HIS A 49 17.35 -17.74 -7.99
C HIS A 49 18.23 -17.78 -6.72
N TYR A 50 19.31 -17.00 -6.71
CA TYR A 50 20.12 -16.86 -5.51
C TYR A 50 19.31 -16.10 -4.46
N SER A 51 19.45 -16.45 -3.19
CA SER A 51 18.77 -15.75 -2.08
C SER A 51 19.03 -14.24 -2.08
N VAL A 52 20.19 -13.82 -2.61
CA VAL A 52 20.55 -12.41 -2.79
C VAL A 52 19.58 -11.67 -3.73
N ASP A 53 19.06 -12.32 -4.77
CA ASP A 53 18.15 -11.69 -5.74
C ASP A 53 16.81 -11.31 -5.07
N VAL A 54 16.38 -12.15 -4.12
CA VAL A 54 15.13 -11.95 -3.37
C VAL A 54 15.28 -10.76 -2.39
N VAL A 55 16.40 -10.71 -1.66
CA VAL A 55 16.69 -9.59 -0.73
C VAL A 55 16.83 -8.28 -1.49
N MET A 56 17.53 -8.28 -2.63
CA MET A 56 17.67 -7.09 -3.47
C MET A 56 16.33 -6.63 -4.04
N GLY A 57 15.45 -7.54 -4.49
CA GLY A 57 14.11 -7.20 -4.97
C GLY A 57 13.23 -6.56 -3.88
N TYR A 58 13.27 -7.10 -2.66
CA TYR A 58 12.61 -6.49 -1.51
C TYR A 58 13.16 -5.10 -1.19
N TRP A 59 14.49 -4.96 -1.18
CA TRP A 59 15.14 -3.71 -0.82
C TRP A 59 14.86 -2.60 -1.84
N ILE A 60 14.93 -2.92 -3.14
CA ILE A 60 14.56 -2.00 -4.22
C ILE A 60 13.09 -1.58 -4.08
N SER A 61 12.18 -2.52 -3.82
CA SER A 61 10.75 -2.22 -3.61
C SER A 61 10.55 -1.25 -2.45
N SER A 62 11.24 -1.48 -1.32
CA SER A 62 11.16 -0.65 -0.13
C SER A 62 11.71 0.77 -0.37
N ILE A 63 12.83 0.88 -1.09
CA ILE A 63 13.43 2.18 -1.46
C ILE A 63 12.49 2.96 -2.38
N ILE A 64 11.97 2.34 -3.43
CA ILE A 64 11.04 2.99 -4.38
C ILE A 64 9.79 3.46 -3.62
N PHE A 65 9.22 2.60 -2.79
CA PHE A 65 8.04 2.92 -2.00
C PHE A 65 8.28 4.10 -1.04
N SER A 66 9.43 4.11 -0.36
CA SER A 66 9.80 5.16 0.59
C SER A 66 10.07 6.50 -0.09
N ILE A 67 10.80 6.49 -1.22
CA ILE A 67 11.06 7.69 -2.01
C ILE A 67 9.76 8.29 -2.54
N TYR A 68 8.85 7.45 -3.04
CA TYR A 68 7.55 7.89 -3.56
C TYR A 68 6.66 8.51 -2.48
N HIS A 69 6.46 7.84 -1.35
CA HIS A 69 5.61 8.40 -0.29
C HIS A 69 6.25 9.61 0.41
N GLY A 70 7.58 9.63 0.55
CA GLY A 70 8.29 10.82 1.04
C GLY A 70 8.17 12.02 0.08
N PHE A 71 7.97 11.78 -1.22
CA PHE A 71 7.69 12.84 -2.19
C PHE A 71 6.25 13.36 -2.10
N CYS A 72 5.27 12.49 -1.87
CA CYS A 72 3.86 12.85 -1.68
C CYS A 72 3.63 13.65 -0.38
N GLU A 73 4.44 13.42 0.65
CA GLU A 73 4.37 14.17 1.92
C GLU A 73 4.92 15.61 1.81
N VAL A 74 5.79 15.88 0.83
CA VAL A 74 6.33 17.23 0.62
C VAL A 74 5.28 18.12 -0.06
N PRO A 75 5.00 19.33 0.48
CA PRO A 75 4.08 20.28 -0.14
C PRO A 75 4.48 20.65 -1.57
N HIS A 76 3.51 20.86 -2.45
CA HIS A 76 3.72 21.12 -3.88
C HIS A 76 4.65 22.29 -4.13
N VAL A 77 4.55 23.33 -3.29
CA VAL A 77 5.39 24.55 -3.36
C VAL A 77 6.88 24.24 -3.09
N LEU A 78 7.17 23.27 -2.23
CA LEU A 78 8.54 22.92 -1.79
C LEU A 78 9.18 21.84 -2.68
N ARG A 79 8.36 21.05 -3.37
CA ARG A 79 8.77 19.95 -4.26
C ARG A 79 9.83 20.32 -5.32
N PRO A 80 9.70 21.40 -6.11
CA PRO A 80 10.73 21.79 -7.09
C PRO A 80 12.00 22.35 -6.44
N ARG A 81 11.91 22.83 -5.19
CA ARG A 81 13.03 23.40 -4.43
C ARG A 81 13.87 22.32 -3.74
N ASN A 82 13.33 21.12 -3.55
CA ASN A 82 14.07 19.98 -3.00
C ASN A 82 15.08 19.42 -4.01
N ARG A 83 16.35 19.79 -3.80
CA ARG A 83 17.51 19.30 -4.56
C ARG A 83 17.67 17.77 -4.63
N PRO A 84 17.41 16.96 -3.57
CA PRO A 84 17.62 15.51 -3.67
C PRO A 84 16.62 14.83 -4.61
N PHE A 85 15.34 15.21 -4.59
CA PHE A 85 14.33 14.63 -5.47
C PHE A 85 14.60 14.97 -6.93
N ARG A 86 15.03 16.20 -7.24
CA ARG A 86 15.31 16.63 -8.62
C ARG A 86 16.43 15.84 -9.31
N ARG A 87 17.32 15.18 -8.56
CA ARG A 87 18.38 14.34 -9.14
C ARG A 87 17.88 12.95 -9.54
N LEU A 88 16.70 12.54 -9.07
CA LEU A 88 16.13 11.26 -9.45
C LEU A 88 15.63 11.34 -10.89
N PHE A 89 15.94 10.35 -11.71
CA PHE A 89 15.47 10.32 -13.09
C PHE A 89 13.93 10.24 -13.18
N LEU A 90 13.30 9.60 -12.18
CA LEU A 90 11.83 9.48 -12.05
C LEU A 90 11.15 10.76 -11.56
N PHE A 91 11.91 11.81 -11.22
CA PHE A 91 11.33 13.04 -10.67
C PHE A 91 10.28 13.64 -11.60
N TRP A 92 10.59 13.72 -12.89
CA TRP A 92 9.69 14.35 -13.86
C TRP A 92 8.39 13.56 -14.03
N THR A 93 8.47 12.23 -14.08
CA THR A 93 7.28 11.36 -14.17
C THR A 93 6.42 11.45 -12.92
N MET A 94 7.04 11.43 -11.73
CA MET A 94 6.30 11.55 -10.47
C MET A 94 5.67 12.93 -10.30
N PHE A 95 6.38 13.99 -10.73
CA PHE A 95 5.89 15.35 -10.67
C PHE A 95 4.65 15.56 -11.53
N GLU A 96 4.64 15.02 -12.76
CA GLU A 96 3.48 15.16 -13.66
C GLU A 96 2.28 14.33 -13.17
N LEU A 97 2.51 13.10 -12.71
CA LEU A 97 1.44 12.22 -12.20
C LEU A 97 0.79 12.78 -10.92
N GLU A 98 1.57 13.40 -10.04
CA GLU A 98 1.11 13.93 -8.76
C GLU A 98 0.68 15.40 -8.81
N ARG A 99 0.59 16.01 -10.00
CA ARG A 99 0.28 17.44 -10.16
C ARG A 99 -1.13 17.82 -9.66
N HIS A 100 -2.06 16.89 -9.75
CA HIS A 100 -3.48 17.09 -9.39
C HIS A 100 -3.91 16.31 -8.13
N VAL A 101 -2.97 15.67 -7.45
CA VAL A 101 -3.23 14.86 -6.26
C VAL A 101 -3.08 15.75 -5.01
N PRO A 102 -3.99 15.64 -4.01
CA PRO A 102 -3.86 16.40 -2.77
C PRO A 102 -2.55 16.10 -2.04
N GLU A 103 -2.02 17.09 -1.33
CA GLU A 103 -0.79 16.94 -0.55
C GLU A 103 -0.98 16.01 0.66
N GLY A 104 0.06 15.23 0.98
CA GLY A 104 0.09 14.41 2.18
C GLY A 104 -0.51 13.02 2.00
N ARG A 105 -0.78 12.37 3.13
CA ARG A 105 -1.30 11.00 3.16
C ARG A 105 -2.77 10.98 2.78
N ILE A 106 -3.08 10.25 1.71
CA ILE A 106 -4.46 10.00 1.26
C ILE A 106 -5.22 9.30 2.41
N PRO A 107 -6.46 9.71 2.72
CA PRO A 107 -7.25 9.03 3.74
C PRO A 107 -7.51 7.59 3.29
N ASN A 108 -7.19 6.62 4.15
CA ASN A 108 -7.40 5.20 3.89
C ASN A 108 -8.89 4.83 4.03
N LYS A 109 -9.74 5.37 3.15
CA LYS A 109 -11.16 5.08 3.07
C LYS A 109 -11.41 4.11 1.92
N LEU A 110 -12.31 3.16 2.10
CA LEU A 110 -12.71 2.27 1.01
C LEU A 110 -13.78 2.98 0.17
N GLU A 111 -13.48 3.23 -1.09
CA GLU A 111 -14.45 3.82 -2.03
C GLU A 111 -14.63 2.93 -3.25
N TRP A 112 -15.87 2.79 -3.72
CA TRP A 112 -16.16 2.09 -4.96
C TRP A 112 -16.01 3.05 -6.15
N PRO A 113 -15.09 2.82 -7.09
CA PRO A 113 -14.81 3.77 -8.17
C PRO A 113 -15.86 3.77 -9.28
N LEU A 114 -16.67 2.70 -9.42
CA LEU A 114 -17.67 2.60 -10.48
C LEU A 114 -19.02 3.18 -10.02
N PRO A 115 -19.79 3.83 -10.89
CA PRO A 115 -21.11 4.38 -10.52
C PRO A 115 -22.14 3.29 -10.20
N ARG A 116 -21.88 2.05 -10.61
CA ARG A 116 -22.71 0.87 -10.35
C ARG A 116 -21.80 -0.33 -10.07
N PRO A 117 -22.26 -1.30 -9.26
CA PRO A 117 -23.55 -1.37 -8.59
C PRO A 117 -23.60 -0.56 -7.28
N LYS A 118 -24.76 0.07 -7.01
CA LYS A 118 -24.95 0.97 -5.85
C LYS A 118 -24.83 0.26 -4.50
N PHE A 119 -25.20 -1.02 -4.42
CA PHE A 119 -25.11 -1.79 -3.17
C PHE A 119 -23.67 -1.92 -2.65
N ILE A 120 -22.67 -2.02 -3.55
CA ILE A 120 -21.26 -2.11 -3.15
C ILE A 120 -20.80 -0.78 -2.58
N LYS A 121 -21.22 0.31 -3.23
CA LYS A 121 -20.91 1.66 -2.77
C LYS A 121 -21.52 1.91 -1.38
N GLU A 122 -22.81 1.62 -1.20
CA GLU A 122 -23.50 1.75 0.10
C GLU A 122 -22.84 0.87 1.17
N PHE A 123 -22.44 -0.36 0.82
CA PHE A 123 -21.71 -1.23 1.74
C PHE A 123 -20.36 -0.64 2.19
N PHE A 124 -19.59 -0.05 1.27
CA PHE A 124 -18.31 0.57 1.63
C PHE A 124 -18.48 1.89 2.39
N ASP A 125 -19.45 2.73 2.01
CA ASP A 125 -19.78 3.96 2.71
C ASP A 125 -20.18 3.63 4.17
N GLU A 126 -20.98 2.59 4.36
CA GLU A 126 -21.38 2.09 5.68
C GLU A 126 -20.20 1.52 6.47
N TRP A 127 -19.33 0.74 5.81
CA TRP A 127 -18.12 0.19 6.42
C TRP A 127 -17.17 1.29 6.92
N ASP A 128 -16.98 2.33 6.12
CA ASP A 128 -16.15 3.49 6.48
C ASP A 128 -16.78 4.31 7.61
N SER A 129 -18.11 4.46 7.61
CA SER A 129 -18.84 5.19 8.66
C SER A 129 -18.81 4.49 10.03
N GLN A 130 -18.56 3.18 10.06
CA GLN A 130 -18.63 2.32 11.25
C GLN A 130 -19.94 2.48 12.05
N SER A 131 -21.05 2.75 11.34
CA SER A 131 -22.36 2.93 11.98
C SER A 131 -22.86 1.63 12.64
N LYS A 132 -23.58 1.77 13.76
CA LYS A 132 -24.10 0.64 14.56
C LYS A 132 -25.40 0.04 14.00
N ASP A 133 -26.03 0.75 13.07
CA ASP A 133 -27.36 0.37 12.56
C ASP A 133 -27.25 -0.81 11.59
N THR A 134 -26.24 -0.80 10.71
CA THR A 134 -26.08 -1.83 9.67
C THR A 134 -25.13 -2.96 10.10
N MET A 135 -25.30 -4.14 9.50
CA MET A 135 -24.44 -5.31 9.76
C MET A 135 -22.98 -5.07 9.37
N ALA A 136 -22.74 -4.32 8.28
CA ALA A 136 -21.39 -3.97 7.79
C ALA A 136 -20.64 -3.07 8.78
N GLY A 137 -21.27 -1.98 9.23
CA GLY A 137 -20.66 -1.09 10.22
C GLY A 137 -20.41 -1.75 11.58
N ARG A 138 -21.33 -2.63 12.03
CA ARG A 138 -21.14 -3.43 13.26
C ARG A 138 -19.94 -4.38 13.18
N THR A 139 -19.76 -5.06 12.06
CA THR A 139 -18.61 -5.95 11.86
C THR A 139 -17.30 -5.16 11.75
N ALA A 140 -17.31 -4.03 11.06
CA ALA A 140 -16.17 -3.09 10.99
C ALA A 140 -15.77 -2.55 12.37
N HIS A 141 -16.76 -2.19 13.20
CA HIS A 141 -16.57 -1.74 14.58
C HIS A 141 -15.99 -2.85 15.45
N TRP A 142 -16.58 -4.05 15.41
CA TRP A 142 -16.10 -5.21 16.16
C TRP A 142 -14.66 -5.59 15.80
N LEU A 143 -14.31 -5.57 14.51
CA LEU A 143 -12.93 -5.80 14.04
C LEU A 143 -11.96 -4.72 14.53
N THR A 144 -12.43 -3.49 14.62
CA THR A 144 -11.64 -2.36 15.14
C THR A 144 -11.41 -2.51 16.65
N GLU A 145 -12.41 -2.96 17.40
CA GLU A 145 -12.30 -3.24 18.84
C GLU A 145 -11.38 -4.43 19.14
N HIS A 146 -11.51 -5.52 18.38
CA HIS A 146 -10.68 -6.72 18.52
C HIS A 146 -9.35 -6.62 17.76
N ARG A 147 -8.96 -5.41 17.37
CA ARG A 147 -7.69 -5.17 16.70
C ARG A 147 -6.56 -5.58 17.63
N VAL A 148 -5.80 -6.58 17.22
CA VAL A 148 -4.50 -6.86 17.84
C VAL A 148 -3.66 -5.59 17.65
N LYS A 149 -3.19 -5.00 18.76
CA LYS A 149 -2.30 -3.82 18.77
C LYS A 149 -0.94 -4.18 18.18
N LEU A 150 -0.90 -4.50 16.90
CA LEU A 150 0.32 -4.63 16.13
C LEU A 150 0.76 -3.20 15.82
N HIS A 151 1.68 -2.70 16.64
CA HIS A 151 2.50 -1.53 16.33
C HIS A 151 3.46 -1.93 15.20
N PHE A 152 2.96 -1.90 13.96
CA PHE A 152 3.79 -1.92 12.76
C PHE A 152 3.56 -0.63 11.99
#